data_AF-A0A966SLW1-F1
#
_entry.id   AF-A0A966SLW1-F1
#
_cell.length_a   1.000
_cell.length_b   1.000
_cell.length_c   1.000
_cell.angle_alpha   90.00
_cell.angle_beta   90.00
_cell.angle_gamma   90.00
#
_symmetry.space_group_name_H-M   'P 1'
#
loop_
_entity.id
_entity.type
_entity.pdbx_description
1 polymer ?
#
loop_
_entity_poly.entity_id
_entity_poly.type
_entity_poly.pdbx_seq_one_letter_code
_entity_poly.pdbx_strand_id
1 'polypeptide(L)'
;MKCSGFLFTQWFAALCLIPLTAMHAFAEPVLVRSISVLPDKAPDCSSLKAIAASVTRGCQSNDEKAIAIYNFMRLSHYHRAYPSEPGGVPVLKEINTYGWSLCGGLHAEQSALWRELGWNWRFVGWPGHTTVEAHYDGRWHYLDVFLKFYAWMPDPSRPGARTIAGQDDLAANPRELVLDAFTLDPARKVVYARGNEFDLRGDKANWQAPAFLTCGDALADVVAGVKARSRAGSPEGWAGMNHATGNYSADVNLAPGFALTSSWDKRADAWYWPGSKTPPCHTCGDKEIRNSPEKGPLAEPYLTKDWTCESYASGELTFRPDFTSDACLRSFASVENAKVVGGALVATEVEQHCLVHDGRT
;
A
#
# COMPACT_ATOMS: atom_id res chain seq x y z
N MET A 1 10.91 15.80 -104.63
CA MET A 1 11.56 14.46 -104.57
C MET A 1 12.98 14.61 -104.05
N LYS A 2 13.25 14.11 -102.83
CA LYS A 2 14.57 13.68 -102.35
C LYS A 2 14.37 12.98 -101.00
N CYS A 3 14.90 11.77 -100.86
CA CYS A 3 14.82 10.98 -99.62
C CYS A 3 16.02 11.28 -98.71
N SER A 4 15.80 11.20 -97.40
CA SER A 4 16.73 10.88 -96.31
C SER A 4 15.86 10.77 -95.05
N GLY A 5 15.99 9.81 -94.13
CA GLY A 5 17.06 8.86 -93.90
C GLY A 5 17.26 8.74 -92.38
N PHE A 6 16.30 8.14 -91.67
CA PHE A 6 16.32 8.06 -90.20
C PHE A 6 17.17 6.89 -89.71
N LEU A 7 18.18 7.19 -88.89
CA LEU A 7 19.00 6.21 -88.18
C LEU A 7 18.28 5.71 -86.92
N PHE A 8 18.21 4.40 -86.76
CA PHE A 8 17.67 3.74 -85.57
C PHE A 8 18.81 3.49 -84.57
N THR A 9 18.81 4.19 -83.44
CA THR A 9 19.78 3.96 -82.35
C THR A 9 19.11 3.09 -81.28
N GLN A 10 19.43 1.80 -81.24
CA GLN A 10 18.96 0.90 -80.17
C GLN A 10 19.71 1.19 -78.86
N TRP A 11 18.98 1.68 -77.85
CA TRP A 11 19.48 1.78 -76.48
C TRP A 11 19.16 0.50 -75.73
N PHE A 12 20.18 -0.29 -75.40
CA PHE A 12 20.05 -1.41 -74.46
C PHE A 12 19.97 -0.84 -73.02
N ALA A 13 18.76 -0.75 -72.49
CA ALA A 13 18.56 -0.45 -71.07
C ALA A 13 18.93 -1.68 -70.23
N ALA A 14 20.08 -1.63 -69.56
CA ALA A 14 20.45 -2.65 -68.57
C ALA A 14 19.51 -2.56 -67.36
N LEU A 15 18.58 -3.51 -67.27
CA LEU A 15 17.60 -3.57 -66.19
C LEU A 15 18.29 -4.09 -64.91
N CYS A 16 18.86 -3.18 -64.12
CA CYS A 16 19.38 -3.52 -62.79
C CYS A 16 18.22 -4.01 -61.90
N LEU A 17 18.15 -5.33 -61.71
CA LEU A 17 17.36 -5.97 -60.67
C LEU A 17 17.96 -5.60 -59.30
N ILE A 18 17.58 -4.44 -58.77
CA ILE A 18 17.80 -4.11 -57.37
C ILE A 18 16.93 -5.10 -56.57
N PRO A 19 17.51 -5.97 -55.73
CA PRO A 19 16.71 -6.83 -54.88
C PRO A 19 15.88 -5.95 -53.96
N LEU A 20 14.55 -6.09 -54.03
CA LEU A 20 13.65 -5.44 -53.10
C LEU A 20 13.78 -6.14 -51.74
N THR A 21 14.85 -5.82 -50.99
CA THR A 21 14.94 -6.14 -49.57
C THR A 21 13.80 -5.41 -48.89
N ALA A 22 12.70 -6.14 -48.66
CA ALA A 22 11.56 -5.66 -47.91
C ALA A 22 12.06 -5.35 -46.50
N MET A 23 12.39 -4.06 -46.28
CA MET A 23 12.72 -3.54 -44.97
C MET A 23 11.47 -3.70 -44.12
N HIS A 24 11.42 -4.81 -43.39
CA HIS A 24 10.48 -4.98 -42.31
C HIS A 24 10.86 -3.92 -41.29
N ALA A 25 10.11 -2.82 -41.29
CA ALA A 25 10.08 -1.89 -40.18
C ALA A 25 9.57 -2.68 -38.98
N PHE A 26 10.51 -3.24 -38.21
CA PHE A 26 10.19 -3.85 -36.94
C PHE A 26 9.52 -2.77 -36.09
N ALA A 27 8.30 -3.04 -35.63
CA ALA A 27 7.60 -2.12 -34.76
C ALA A 27 8.47 -1.89 -33.51
N GLU A 28 8.59 -0.63 -33.09
CA GLU A 28 9.29 -0.25 -31.86
C GLU A 28 8.78 -1.11 -30.68
N PRO A 29 9.65 -1.60 -29.79
CA PRO A 29 9.24 -2.41 -28.64
C PRO A 29 8.20 -1.66 -27.79
N VAL A 30 6.94 -2.12 -27.85
CA VAL A 30 5.86 -1.49 -27.08
C VAL A 30 6.02 -1.88 -25.62
N LEU A 31 6.36 -0.91 -24.77
CA LEU A 31 6.40 -1.08 -23.32
C LEU A 31 4.99 -1.40 -22.80
N VAL A 32 4.82 -2.55 -22.15
CA VAL A 32 3.59 -2.85 -21.41
C VAL A 32 3.69 -2.18 -20.04
N ARG A 33 2.85 -1.17 -19.83
CA ARG A 33 2.83 -0.33 -18.62
C ARG A 33 1.46 -0.38 -17.96
N SER A 34 1.41 -0.04 -16.66
CA SER A 34 0.17 -0.02 -15.86
C SER A 34 -0.62 -1.34 -15.94
N ILE A 35 0.10 -2.46 -15.84
CA ILE A 35 -0.51 -3.79 -15.69
C ILE A 35 -1.06 -3.88 -14.27
N SER A 36 -2.37 -4.00 -14.13
CA SER A 36 -3.04 -4.20 -12.84
C SER A 36 -3.69 -5.58 -12.78
N VAL A 37 -3.29 -6.39 -11.81
CA VAL A 37 -3.96 -7.66 -11.48
C VAL A 37 -4.71 -7.43 -10.17
N LEU A 38 -5.99 -7.14 -10.28
CA LEU A 38 -6.86 -6.86 -9.13
C LEU A 38 -7.77 -8.07 -8.85
N PRO A 39 -7.73 -8.67 -7.64
CA PRO A 39 -8.71 -9.68 -7.26
C PRO A 39 -10.01 -9.00 -6.82
N ASP A 40 -11.17 -9.58 -7.14
CA ASP A 40 -12.51 -9.02 -6.90
C ASP A 40 -12.78 -8.56 -5.45
N LYS A 41 -11.99 -9.05 -4.49
CA LYS A 41 -12.20 -8.89 -3.03
C LYS A 41 -11.09 -8.13 -2.31
N ALA A 42 -10.03 -7.68 -2.98
CA ALA A 42 -9.02 -6.81 -2.35
C ALA A 42 -9.20 -5.35 -2.77
N PRO A 43 -8.77 -4.39 -1.93
CA PRO A 43 -8.59 -3.00 -2.34
C PRO A 43 -7.62 -2.85 -3.51
N ASP A 44 -7.87 -1.85 -4.34
CA ASP A 44 -6.93 -1.40 -5.37
C ASP A 44 -5.97 -0.39 -4.77
N CYS A 45 -4.74 -0.83 -4.45
CA CYS A 45 -3.72 0.01 -3.82
C CYS A 45 -2.83 0.79 -4.81
N SER A 46 -3.22 0.88 -6.09
CA SER A 46 -2.46 1.61 -7.12
C SER A 46 -2.33 3.12 -6.87
N SER A 47 -3.31 3.72 -6.19
CA SER A 47 -3.31 5.14 -5.79
C SER A 47 -4.23 5.38 -4.61
N LEU A 48 -4.05 6.49 -3.87
CA LEU A 48 -4.91 6.84 -2.72
C LEU A 48 -6.40 6.94 -3.13
N LYS A 49 -6.66 7.49 -4.32
CA LYS A 49 -8.00 7.58 -4.91
C LYS A 49 -8.58 6.22 -5.27
N ALA A 50 -7.76 5.31 -5.80
CA ALA A 50 -8.18 3.93 -6.08
C ALA A 50 -8.47 3.15 -4.79
N ILE A 51 -7.68 3.35 -3.72
CA ILE A 51 -7.94 2.79 -2.39
C ILE A 51 -9.28 3.29 -1.87
N ALA A 52 -9.46 4.62 -1.80
CA ALA A 52 -10.70 5.22 -1.31
C ALA A 52 -11.92 4.72 -2.09
N ALA A 53 -11.86 4.68 -3.43
CA ALA A 53 -12.96 4.21 -4.28
C ALA A 53 -13.22 2.70 -4.20
N SER A 54 -12.18 1.87 -4.01
CA SER A 54 -12.32 0.41 -3.96
C SER A 54 -12.75 -0.09 -2.59
N VAL A 55 -12.23 0.50 -1.51
CA VAL A 55 -12.59 0.21 -0.11
C VAL A 55 -14.03 0.63 0.19
N THR A 56 -14.46 1.79 -0.31
CA THR A 56 -15.82 2.32 -0.06
C THR A 56 -16.88 1.86 -1.06
N ARG A 57 -16.55 0.88 -1.91
CA ARG A 57 -17.42 0.37 -2.97
C ARG A 57 -18.71 -0.22 -2.40
N GLY A 58 -19.85 0.39 -2.75
CA GLY A 58 -21.17 -0.06 -2.30
C GLY A 58 -21.64 0.51 -0.95
N CYS A 59 -20.82 1.31 -0.26
CA CYS A 59 -21.27 2.06 0.92
C CYS A 59 -22.32 3.12 0.55
N GLN A 60 -23.42 3.15 1.29
CA GLN A 60 -24.58 4.03 1.04
C GLN A 60 -24.54 5.32 1.88
N SER A 61 -23.80 5.33 2.99
CA SER A 61 -23.65 6.48 3.90
C SER A 61 -22.19 6.84 4.16
N ASN A 62 -21.92 8.06 4.64
CA ASN A 62 -20.56 8.48 4.96
C ASN A 62 -20.02 7.77 6.23
N ASP A 63 -20.88 7.45 7.21
CA ASP A 63 -20.52 6.56 8.33
C ASP A 63 -20.02 5.18 7.82
N GLU A 64 -20.70 4.56 6.85
CA GLU A 64 -20.24 3.29 6.24
C GLU A 64 -18.89 3.45 5.52
N LYS A 65 -18.69 4.54 4.76
CA LYS A 65 -17.41 4.82 4.09
C LYS A 65 -16.27 5.01 5.09
N ALA A 66 -16.53 5.71 6.19
CA ALA A 66 -15.57 5.93 7.26
C ALA A 66 -15.17 4.62 7.94
N ILE A 67 -16.15 3.75 8.24
CA ILE A 67 -15.93 2.41 8.79
C ILE A 67 -15.20 1.50 7.79
N ALA A 68 -15.49 1.60 6.49
CA ALA A 68 -14.77 0.82 5.48
C ALA A 68 -13.28 1.19 5.42
N ILE A 69 -12.94 2.48 5.40
CA ILE A 69 -11.55 2.96 5.46
C ILE A 69 -10.89 2.53 6.78
N TYR A 70 -11.58 2.68 7.90
CA TYR A 70 -11.09 2.26 9.22
C TYR A 70 -10.80 0.75 9.27
N ASN A 71 -11.69 -0.09 8.75
CA ASN A 71 -11.51 -1.55 8.70
C ASN A 71 -10.39 -1.94 7.74
N PHE A 72 -10.26 -1.28 6.58
CA PHE A 72 -9.10 -1.45 5.70
C PHE A 72 -7.80 -1.18 6.44
N MET A 73 -7.68 0.00 7.06
CA MET A 73 -6.48 0.40 7.81
C MET A 73 -6.15 -0.60 8.92
N ARG A 74 -7.15 -1.11 9.65
CA ARG A 74 -6.97 -2.14 10.70
C ARG A 74 -6.49 -3.49 10.21
N LEU A 75 -6.84 -3.87 8.97
CA LEU A 75 -6.50 -5.16 8.39
C LEU A 75 -5.16 -5.12 7.63
N SER A 76 -4.77 -3.96 7.10
CA SER A 76 -3.52 -3.79 6.36
C SER A 76 -2.36 -3.19 7.17
N HIS A 77 -2.62 -2.65 8.38
CA HIS A 77 -1.59 -2.04 9.21
C HIS A 77 -1.51 -2.63 10.63
N TYR A 78 -0.29 -2.63 11.19
CA TYR A 78 -0.02 -3.00 12.58
C TYR A 78 0.89 -1.95 13.26
N HIS A 79 1.02 -2.01 14.59
CA HIS A 79 1.80 -0.99 15.32
C HIS A 79 3.28 -1.35 15.40
N ARG A 80 4.12 -0.50 14.82
CA ARG A 80 5.57 -0.54 14.95
C ARG A 80 6.12 0.86 14.69
N ALA A 81 7.34 1.12 15.16
CA ALA A 81 8.03 2.41 15.03
C ALA A 81 7.86 3.07 13.65
N TYR A 82 7.69 4.40 13.64
CA TYR A 82 7.52 5.20 12.43
C TYR A 82 8.53 4.79 11.35
N PRO A 83 8.08 4.53 10.11
CA PRO A 83 8.99 4.46 8.99
C PRO A 83 9.66 5.83 8.77
N SER A 84 10.86 5.85 8.20
CA SER A 84 11.61 7.08 8.01
C SER A 84 12.48 6.99 6.77
N GLU A 85 12.42 8.03 5.94
CA GLU A 85 13.20 8.22 4.72
C GLU A 85 13.59 9.69 4.57
N PRO A 86 14.68 10.00 3.84
CA PRO A 86 15.03 11.38 3.50
C PRO A 86 13.88 12.08 2.76
N GLY A 87 13.32 13.15 3.36
CA GLY A 87 12.16 13.88 2.82
C GLY A 87 10.79 13.43 3.35
N GLY A 88 10.75 12.43 4.24
CA GLY A 88 9.51 11.85 4.75
C GLY A 88 8.91 10.80 3.79
N VAL A 89 8.00 9.97 4.32
CA VAL A 89 7.43 8.84 3.58
C VAL A 89 6.08 9.26 2.96
N PRO A 90 5.85 9.05 1.65
CA PRO A 90 4.54 9.25 1.06
C PRO A 90 3.55 8.19 1.56
N VAL A 91 2.32 8.57 1.96
CA VAL A 91 1.30 7.63 2.46
C VAL A 91 1.07 6.44 1.50
N LEU A 92 1.08 6.66 0.18
CA LEU A 92 0.89 5.55 -0.76
C LEU A 92 2.02 4.51 -0.68
N LYS A 93 3.23 4.94 -0.32
CA LYS A 93 4.38 4.05 -0.08
C LYS A 93 4.25 3.35 1.28
N GLU A 94 3.78 4.06 2.32
CA GLU A 94 3.49 3.48 3.64
C GLU A 94 2.54 2.28 3.51
N ILE A 95 1.38 2.47 2.88
CA ILE A 95 0.37 1.43 2.65
C ILE A 95 0.91 0.24 1.85
N ASN A 96 1.65 0.49 0.75
CA ASN A 96 2.06 -0.58 -0.17
C ASN A 96 3.37 -1.30 0.22
N THR A 97 4.27 -0.62 0.93
CA THR A 97 5.66 -1.09 1.18
C THR A 97 5.92 -1.39 2.65
N TYR A 98 5.29 -0.64 3.56
CA TYR A 98 5.48 -0.79 5.00
C TYR A 98 4.33 -1.59 5.62
N GLY A 99 3.11 -1.04 5.64
CA GLY A 99 2.00 -1.65 6.37
C GLY A 99 2.17 -1.57 7.90
N TRP A 100 2.92 -0.58 8.40
CA TRP A 100 2.99 -0.27 9.84
C TRP A 100 3.36 1.18 10.08
N SER A 101 2.88 1.70 11.21
CA SER A 101 3.31 2.99 11.74
C SER A 101 2.98 3.09 13.23
N LEU A 102 3.27 4.25 13.83
CA LEU A 102 2.68 4.67 15.09
C LEU A 102 1.52 5.63 14.84
N CYS A 103 0.81 6.02 15.90
CA CYS A 103 -0.46 6.75 15.83
C CYS A 103 -0.46 7.93 14.85
N GLY A 104 0.56 8.78 14.89
CA GLY A 104 0.65 9.94 13.99
C GLY A 104 0.69 9.60 12.50
N GLY A 105 1.27 8.46 12.13
CA GLY A 105 1.43 8.00 10.75
C GLY A 105 0.15 7.33 10.27
N LEU A 106 -0.35 6.34 11.03
CA LEU A 106 -1.62 5.67 10.70
C LEU A 106 -2.78 6.66 10.52
N HIS A 107 -2.81 7.76 11.28
CA HIS A 107 -3.81 8.83 11.13
C HIS A 107 -3.54 9.79 9.95
N ALA A 108 -2.28 9.99 9.56
CA ALA A 108 -1.94 10.68 8.31
C ALA A 108 -2.40 9.86 7.10
N GLU A 109 -2.19 8.54 7.11
CA GLU A 109 -2.70 7.64 6.09
C GLU A 109 -4.23 7.67 6.01
N GLN A 110 -4.90 7.52 7.16
CA GLN A 110 -6.36 7.55 7.27
C GLN A 110 -6.96 8.86 6.76
N SER A 111 -6.37 10.01 7.10
CA SER A 111 -6.86 11.32 6.65
C SER A 111 -6.50 11.67 5.21
N ALA A 112 -5.38 11.16 4.69
CA ALA A 112 -5.09 11.22 3.26
C ALA A 112 -6.15 10.46 2.44
N LEU A 113 -6.63 9.30 2.90
CA LEU A 113 -7.74 8.58 2.26
C LEU A 113 -9.09 9.33 2.36
N TRP A 114 -9.35 10.01 3.48
CA TRP A 114 -10.54 10.87 3.61
C TRP A 114 -10.52 12.10 2.70
N ARG A 115 -9.35 12.67 2.42
CA ARG A 115 -9.20 13.76 1.43
C ARG A 115 -9.66 13.31 0.04
N GLU A 116 -9.36 12.07 -0.36
CA GLU A 116 -9.82 11.51 -1.65
C GLU A 116 -11.34 11.28 -1.72
N LEU A 117 -12.04 11.26 -0.58
CA LEU A 117 -13.51 11.32 -0.49
C LEU A 117 -14.07 12.76 -0.49
N GLY A 118 -13.20 13.77 -0.52
CA GLY A 118 -13.57 15.18 -0.45
C GLY A 118 -13.93 15.67 0.97
N TRP A 119 -13.53 14.93 2.01
CA TRP A 119 -13.79 15.32 3.40
C TRP A 119 -12.64 16.17 3.97
N ASN A 120 -12.97 17.13 4.83
CA ASN A 120 -11.95 17.79 5.65
C ASN A 120 -11.53 16.85 6.79
N TRP A 121 -10.29 16.99 7.26
CA TRP A 121 -9.77 16.30 8.44
C TRP A 121 -9.23 17.30 9.45
N ARG A 122 -9.02 16.87 10.71
CA ARG A 122 -8.19 17.60 11.68
C ARG A 122 -7.47 16.61 12.59
N PHE A 123 -6.19 16.85 12.83
CA PHE A 123 -5.45 16.14 13.87
C PHE A 123 -5.82 16.69 15.25
N VAL A 124 -5.90 15.79 16.22
CA VAL A 124 -6.21 16.09 17.60
C VAL A 124 -5.19 15.37 18.49
N GLY A 125 -4.43 16.13 19.27
CA GLY A 125 -3.40 15.61 20.16
C GLY A 125 -3.98 15.29 21.54
N TRP A 126 -3.68 14.10 22.03
CA TRP A 126 -3.83 13.70 23.44
C TRP A 126 -2.43 13.63 24.08
N PRO A 127 -2.31 13.61 25.42
CA PRO A 127 -1.02 13.34 26.07
C PRO A 127 -0.44 11.99 25.63
N GLY A 128 0.67 12.02 24.88
CA GLY A 128 1.36 10.81 24.39
C GLY A 128 0.73 10.12 23.16
N HIS A 129 -0.38 10.64 22.61
CA HIS A 129 -1.09 10.02 21.49
C HIS A 129 -1.58 11.06 20.47
N THR A 130 -1.52 10.73 19.18
CA THR A 130 -2.13 11.54 18.12
C THR A 130 -3.40 10.85 17.66
N THR A 131 -4.44 11.61 17.38
CA THR A 131 -5.70 11.13 16.79
C THR A 131 -6.11 12.02 15.62
N VAL A 132 -7.14 11.62 14.87
CA VAL A 132 -7.68 12.43 13.78
C VAL A 132 -9.21 12.31 13.71
N GLU A 133 -9.86 13.36 13.25
CA GLU A 133 -11.30 13.39 13.00
C GLU A 133 -11.58 13.77 11.54
N ALA A 134 -12.60 13.15 10.94
CA ALA A 134 -13.15 13.50 9.64
C ALA A 134 -14.31 14.49 9.81
N HIS A 135 -14.54 15.35 8.82
CA HIS A 135 -15.71 16.21 8.77
C HIS A 135 -16.55 15.94 7.52
N TYR A 136 -17.68 15.27 7.73
CA TYR A 136 -18.73 15.02 6.76
C TYR A 136 -20.10 15.26 7.42
N ASP A 137 -21.17 15.32 6.63
CA ASP A 137 -22.56 15.49 7.09
C ASP A 137 -22.77 16.62 8.13
N GLY A 138 -21.95 17.67 8.04
CA GLY A 138 -22.00 18.87 8.89
C GLY A 138 -21.39 18.75 10.28
N ARG A 139 -20.67 17.66 10.61
CA ARG A 139 -20.06 17.47 11.94
C ARG A 139 -18.68 16.79 11.88
N TRP A 140 -18.01 16.74 13.02
CA TRP A 140 -16.75 16.00 13.21
C TRP A 140 -17.03 14.58 13.71
N HIS A 141 -16.32 13.60 13.17
CA HIS A 141 -16.44 12.18 13.50
C HIS A 141 -15.07 11.59 13.85
N TYR A 142 -14.99 10.84 14.95
CA TYR A 142 -13.75 10.27 15.45
C TYR A 142 -13.65 8.78 15.17
N LEU A 143 -12.59 8.38 14.46
CA LEU A 143 -12.24 6.99 14.22
C LEU A 143 -10.74 6.81 14.44
N ASP A 144 -10.35 6.02 15.43
CA ASP A 144 -8.96 5.79 15.80
C ASP A 144 -8.48 4.42 15.31
N VAL A 145 -7.72 4.39 14.22
CA VAL A 145 -7.12 3.14 13.68
C VAL A 145 -5.97 2.58 14.54
N PHE A 146 -5.37 3.38 15.44
CA PHE A 146 -4.27 2.94 16.30
C PHE A 146 -4.84 2.29 17.58
N LEU A 147 -5.59 3.04 18.39
CA LEU A 147 -6.32 2.46 19.52
C LEU A 147 -7.34 1.42 19.06
N LYS A 148 -7.70 1.44 17.78
CA LYS A 148 -8.78 0.66 17.19
C LYS A 148 -10.05 0.93 17.99
N PHE A 149 -10.55 2.15 17.84
CA PHE A 149 -11.71 2.67 18.56
C PHE A 149 -12.55 3.62 17.70
N TYR A 150 -13.87 3.48 17.77
CA TYR A 150 -14.84 4.53 17.43
C TYR A 150 -16.11 4.23 18.25
N ALA A 151 -16.97 5.22 18.42
CA ALA A 151 -18.21 5.06 19.17
C ALA A 151 -19.42 5.63 18.40
N TRP A 152 -20.59 5.06 18.64
CA TRP A 152 -21.85 5.52 18.09
C TRP A 152 -22.53 6.51 19.04
N MET A 153 -23.20 7.50 18.46
CA MET A 153 -24.17 8.36 19.16
C MET A 153 -25.51 8.36 18.39
N PRO A 154 -26.63 8.73 19.03
CA PRO A 154 -27.88 9.03 18.31
C PRO A 154 -27.63 10.11 17.25
N ASP A 155 -28.20 9.92 16.05
CA ASP A 155 -28.09 10.91 14.98
C ASP A 155 -29.11 12.04 15.20
N PRO A 156 -28.66 13.29 15.47
CA PRO A 156 -29.57 14.40 15.74
C PRO A 156 -30.31 14.89 14.48
N SER A 157 -29.87 14.49 13.28
CA SER A 157 -30.55 14.80 12.01
C SER A 157 -31.58 13.73 11.61
N ARG A 158 -31.47 12.52 12.16
CA ARG A 158 -32.30 11.35 11.81
C ARG A 158 -32.73 10.60 13.09
N PRO A 159 -33.86 10.98 13.71
CA PRO A 159 -34.35 10.32 14.93
C PRO A 159 -34.46 8.80 14.77
N GLY A 160 -33.89 8.05 15.72
CA GLY A 160 -33.82 6.59 15.71
C GLY A 160 -32.66 6.00 14.90
N ALA A 161 -31.93 6.82 14.12
CA ALA A 161 -30.65 6.42 13.54
C ALA A 161 -29.48 6.74 14.49
N ARG A 162 -28.29 6.28 14.11
CA ARG A 162 -27.02 6.53 14.79
C ARG A 162 -25.97 7.04 13.81
N THR A 163 -25.00 7.78 14.32
CA THR A 163 -23.83 8.27 13.57
C THR A 163 -22.58 8.18 14.44
N ILE A 164 -21.39 8.21 13.83
CA ILE A 164 -20.13 8.13 14.58
C ILE A 164 -19.94 9.42 15.38
N ALA A 165 -19.65 9.29 16.67
CA ALA A 165 -19.41 10.42 17.57
C ALA A 165 -18.09 11.15 17.24
N GLY A 166 -18.07 12.48 17.36
CA GLY A 166 -16.82 13.25 17.43
C GLY A 166 -16.21 13.21 18.84
N GLN A 167 -14.94 13.58 18.97
CA GLN A 167 -14.31 13.68 20.30
C GLN A 167 -14.95 14.77 21.16
N ASP A 168 -15.52 15.80 20.53
CA ASP A 168 -16.30 16.82 21.22
C ASP A 168 -17.58 16.21 21.87
N ASP A 169 -18.25 15.27 21.19
CA ASP A 169 -19.40 14.52 21.74
C ASP A 169 -18.97 13.54 22.86
N LEU A 170 -17.87 12.80 22.65
CA LEU A 170 -17.33 11.85 23.65
C LEU A 170 -16.84 12.55 24.92
N ALA A 171 -16.27 13.75 24.82
CA ALA A 171 -15.84 14.52 25.98
C ALA A 171 -17.02 15.08 26.78
N ALA A 172 -18.14 15.39 26.12
CA ALA A 172 -19.37 15.84 26.76
C ALA A 172 -20.09 14.68 27.47
N ASN A 173 -20.25 13.54 26.81
CA ASN A 173 -21.03 12.40 27.30
C ASN A 173 -20.20 11.10 27.45
N PRO A 174 -19.03 11.11 28.13
CA PRO A 174 -18.11 9.96 28.17
C PRO A 174 -18.70 8.75 28.88
N ARG A 175 -19.62 8.96 29.82
CA ARG A 175 -20.28 7.86 30.52
C ARG A 175 -21.15 7.06 29.55
N GLU A 176 -22.09 7.71 28.89
CA GLU A 176 -23.01 7.05 27.96
C GLU A 176 -22.28 6.50 26.73
N LEU A 177 -21.47 7.33 26.06
CA LEU A 177 -20.89 7.00 24.75
C LEU A 177 -19.61 6.14 24.81
N VAL A 178 -18.99 5.97 25.99
CA VAL A 178 -17.74 5.20 26.15
C VAL A 178 -17.82 4.18 27.27
N LEU A 179 -18.16 4.57 28.50
CA LEU A 179 -18.09 3.64 29.65
C LEU A 179 -19.26 2.64 29.68
N ASP A 180 -20.48 3.11 29.42
CA ASP A 180 -21.69 2.30 29.46
C ASP A 180 -21.96 1.63 28.09
N ALA A 181 -21.58 2.25 26.96
CA ALA A 181 -21.72 1.69 25.61
C ALA A 181 -20.81 0.49 25.28
N PHE A 182 -19.79 0.21 26.09
CA PHE A 182 -18.80 -0.84 25.84
C PHE A 182 -18.64 -1.78 27.04
N THR A 183 -18.00 -2.94 26.82
CA THR A 183 -17.66 -3.91 27.86
C THR A 183 -16.28 -4.53 27.63
N LEU A 184 -15.53 -4.78 28.70
CA LEU A 184 -14.23 -5.44 28.66
C LEU A 184 -14.41 -6.95 28.64
N ASP A 185 -13.72 -7.63 27.73
CA ASP A 185 -13.44 -9.07 27.82
C ASP A 185 -12.08 -9.24 28.54
N PRO A 186 -12.06 -9.64 29.82
CA PRO A 186 -10.82 -9.77 30.59
C PRO A 186 -9.97 -10.97 30.14
N ALA A 187 -10.57 -11.98 29.51
CA ALA A 187 -9.84 -13.15 29.02
C ALA A 187 -9.06 -12.82 27.73
N ARG A 188 -9.65 -12.00 26.84
CA ARG A 188 -9.02 -11.56 25.59
C ARG A 188 -8.27 -10.23 25.70
N LYS A 189 -8.45 -9.48 26.79
CA LYS A 189 -7.87 -8.14 27.02
C LYS A 189 -8.21 -7.16 25.88
N VAL A 190 -9.46 -7.21 25.41
CA VAL A 190 -10.04 -6.32 24.40
C VAL A 190 -11.43 -5.87 24.85
N VAL A 191 -11.93 -4.82 24.22
CA VAL A 191 -13.24 -4.24 24.51
C VAL A 191 -14.20 -4.50 23.35
N TYR A 192 -15.47 -4.75 23.64
CA TYR A 192 -16.54 -4.86 22.63
C TYR A 192 -17.61 -3.80 22.86
N ALA A 193 -18.34 -3.43 21.80
CA ALA A 193 -19.57 -2.67 21.94
C ALA A 193 -20.62 -3.54 22.67
N ARG A 194 -21.33 -2.96 23.64
CA ARG A 194 -22.30 -3.70 24.46
C ARG A 194 -23.46 -4.21 23.59
N GLY A 195 -23.80 -5.49 23.74
CA GLY A 195 -24.78 -6.19 22.88
C GLY A 195 -24.24 -6.63 21.51
N ASN A 196 -22.95 -6.42 21.23
CA ASN A 196 -22.23 -7.02 20.10
C ASN A 196 -20.86 -7.54 20.56
N GLU A 197 -20.87 -8.26 21.69
CA GLU A 197 -19.72 -8.99 22.21
C GLU A 197 -19.37 -10.21 21.33
N PHE A 198 -18.16 -10.75 21.52
CA PHE A 198 -17.83 -12.08 21.03
C PHE A 198 -18.64 -13.15 21.77
N ASP A 199 -19.54 -13.82 21.06
CA ASP A 199 -20.26 -15.00 21.52
C ASP A 199 -20.17 -16.17 20.53
N LEU A 200 -20.31 -17.39 21.04
CA LEU A 200 -20.51 -18.61 20.23
C LEU A 200 -22.01 -18.88 20.14
N ARG A 201 -22.58 -18.64 18.96
CA ARG A 201 -24.00 -18.89 18.64
C ARG A 201 -24.13 -20.31 18.09
N GLY A 202 -24.12 -21.28 19.00
CA GLY A 202 -23.96 -22.69 18.66
C GLY A 202 -22.51 -23.00 18.30
N ASP A 203 -22.28 -23.50 17.10
CA ASP A 203 -20.95 -23.82 16.54
C ASP A 203 -20.26 -22.61 15.87
N LYS A 204 -20.97 -21.48 15.73
CA LYS A 204 -20.49 -20.30 15.00
C LYS A 204 -20.16 -19.15 15.94
N ALA A 205 -18.94 -18.64 15.85
CA ALA A 205 -18.60 -17.36 16.45
C ALA A 205 -19.34 -16.19 15.77
N ASN A 206 -19.66 -15.15 16.55
CA ASN A 206 -20.10 -13.86 16.03
C ASN A 206 -18.93 -13.12 15.36
N TRP A 207 -18.63 -13.47 14.10
CA TRP A 207 -17.57 -12.82 13.32
C TRP A 207 -17.84 -11.34 12.95
N GLN A 208 -18.90 -10.72 13.50
CA GLN A 208 -19.28 -9.32 13.28
C GLN A 208 -19.08 -8.43 14.52
N ALA A 209 -18.49 -8.94 15.60
CA ALA A 209 -18.12 -8.18 16.79
C ALA A 209 -16.71 -7.58 16.66
N PRO A 210 -16.53 -6.31 16.22
CA PRO A 210 -15.22 -5.67 16.23
C PRO A 210 -14.66 -5.64 17.64
N ALA A 211 -13.43 -6.11 17.82
CA ALA A 211 -12.70 -5.85 19.04
C ALA A 211 -12.20 -4.40 18.99
N PHE A 212 -12.11 -3.77 20.15
CA PHE A 212 -11.60 -2.41 20.32
C PHE A 212 -10.51 -2.40 21.39
N LEU A 213 -9.65 -1.37 21.37
CA LEU A 213 -8.55 -1.21 22.33
C LEU A 213 -7.59 -2.41 22.34
N THR A 214 -7.29 -2.95 21.16
CA THR A 214 -6.47 -4.17 21.01
C THR A 214 -4.98 -3.96 21.29
N CYS A 215 -4.55 -2.80 21.78
CA CYS A 215 -3.13 -2.42 21.85
C CYS A 215 -2.60 -2.15 23.27
N GLY A 216 -3.48 -2.20 24.27
CA GLY A 216 -3.11 -2.15 25.70
C GLY A 216 -4.01 -1.25 26.53
N ASP A 217 -4.63 -0.30 25.84
CA ASP A 217 -5.41 0.82 26.36
C ASP A 217 -6.75 0.39 26.96
N ALA A 218 -7.29 1.21 27.86
CA ALA A 218 -8.59 1.04 28.49
C ALA A 218 -9.58 2.13 28.10
N LEU A 219 -10.87 1.89 28.35
CA LEU A 219 -11.93 2.90 28.17
C LEU A 219 -11.67 4.18 29.00
N ALA A 220 -10.99 4.04 30.14
CA ALA A 220 -10.57 5.17 30.96
C ALA A 220 -9.54 6.08 30.25
N ASP A 221 -8.63 5.49 29.46
CA ASP A 221 -7.61 6.23 28.70
C ASP A 221 -8.23 6.99 27.54
N VAL A 222 -9.23 6.41 26.85
CA VAL A 222 -10.06 7.11 25.87
C VAL A 222 -10.76 8.31 26.51
N VAL A 223 -11.39 8.13 27.68
CA VAL A 223 -12.08 9.22 28.40
C VAL A 223 -11.11 10.31 28.88
N ALA A 224 -9.91 9.95 29.33
CA ALA A 224 -8.87 10.90 29.72
C ALA A 224 -8.35 11.68 28.49
N GLY A 225 -8.09 10.97 27.39
CA GLY A 225 -7.63 11.50 26.12
C GLY A 225 -8.58 12.53 25.52
N VAL A 226 -9.86 12.18 25.32
CA VAL A 226 -10.84 13.15 24.78
C VAL A 226 -11.03 14.36 25.70
N LYS A 227 -10.86 14.23 27.03
CA LYS A 227 -10.91 15.37 27.95
C LYS A 227 -9.67 16.26 27.87
N ALA A 228 -8.49 15.68 27.66
CA ALA A 228 -7.21 16.39 27.53
C ALA A 228 -6.89 16.81 26.09
N ARG A 229 -7.83 16.63 25.15
CA ARG A 229 -7.62 16.83 23.70
C ARG A 229 -7.25 18.28 23.36
N SER A 230 -6.33 18.43 22.41
CA SER A 230 -5.93 19.71 21.81
C SER A 230 -5.99 19.63 20.29
N ARG A 231 -6.47 20.67 19.61
CA ARG A 231 -6.58 20.66 18.14
C ARG A 231 -5.23 21.04 17.52
N ALA A 232 -4.70 20.19 16.65
CA ALA A 232 -3.42 20.37 15.97
C ALA A 232 -3.57 20.91 14.53
N GLY A 233 -4.80 21.15 14.06
CA GLY A 233 -5.10 21.66 12.73
C GLY A 233 -5.15 20.56 11.66
N SER A 234 -4.97 20.95 10.40
CA SER A 234 -5.18 20.07 9.23
C SER A 234 -3.98 20.07 8.27
N PRO A 235 -2.73 19.88 8.74
CA PRO A 235 -1.58 19.78 7.84
C PRO A 235 -1.72 18.60 6.87
N GLU A 236 -1.09 18.73 5.70
CA GLU A 236 -0.96 17.68 4.68
C GLU A 236 0.22 16.72 4.97
N GLY A 237 0.46 16.46 6.25
CA GLY A 237 1.50 15.55 6.72
C GLY A 237 1.65 15.60 8.25
N TRP A 238 2.03 14.47 8.83
CA TRP A 238 2.23 14.33 10.27
C TRP A 238 3.22 13.22 10.60
N ALA A 239 4.03 13.39 11.66
CA ALA A 239 5.02 12.42 12.11
C ALA A 239 5.99 11.87 11.03
N GLY A 240 6.30 12.67 10.01
CA GLY A 240 7.16 12.29 8.87
C GLY A 240 6.43 11.64 7.70
N MET A 241 5.11 11.45 7.80
CA MET A 241 4.25 10.96 6.73
C MET A 241 3.67 12.15 5.95
N ASN A 242 3.70 12.07 4.63
CA ASN A 242 3.24 13.11 3.72
C ASN A 242 1.90 12.69 3.09
N HIS A 243 0.88 13.56 3.08
CA HIS A 243 -0.44 13.31 2.44
C HIS A 243 -0.33 13.40 0.91
N ALA A 244 0.56 12.61 0.32
CA ALA A 244 0.90 12.63 -1.08
C ALA A 244 1.32 11.24 -1.54
N THR A 245 1.26 11.04 -2.84
CA THR A 245 1.96 9.94 -3.52
C THR A 245 3.48 10.21 -3.63
N GLY A 246 3.89 11.48 -3.56
CA GLY A 246 5.30 11.86 -3.68
C GLY A 246 5.89 11.45 -5.03
N ASN A 247 7.10 10.90 -5.01
CA ASN A 247 7.75 10.26 -6.16
C ASN A 247 7.56 8.74 -6.21
N TYR A 248 6.73 8.16 -5.33
CA TYR A 248 6.42 6.73 -5.36
C TYR A 248 5.40 6.42 -6.45
N SER A 249 5.57 5.28 -7.14
CA SER A 249 4.50 4.69 -7.96
C SER A 249 4.35 3.22 -7.60
N ALA A 250 3.11 2.75 -7.64
CA ALA A 250 2.75 1.34 -7.59
C ALA A 250 2.83 0.66 -8.98
N ASP A 251 3.12 1.41 -10.06
CA ASP A 251 3.29 0.86 -11.41
C ASP A 251 4.52 -0.07 -11.48
N VAL A 252 4.27 -1.36 -11.70
CA VAL A 252 5.31 -2.31 -12.07
C VAL A 252 5.48 -2.31 -13.59
N ASN A 253 6.44 -1.51 -14.08
CA ASN A 253 6.79 -1.48 -15.50
C ASN A 253 7.71 -2.67 -15.84
N LEU A 254 7.18 -3.66 -16.55
CA LEU A 254 7.91 -4.85 -16.98
C LEU A 254 8.41 -4.65 -18.42
N ALA A 255 9.72 -4.75 -18.63
CA ALA A 255 10.28 -4.82 -19.99
C ALA A 255 10.11 -6.25 -20.56
N PRO A 256 10.31 -6.46 -21.88
CA PRO A 256 10.27 -7.79 -22.49
C PRO A 256 11.16 -8.79 -21.74
N GLY A 257 10.56 -9.90 -21.31
CA GLY A 257 11.24 -10.95 -20.52
C GLY A 257 11.27 -10.71 -19.00
N PHE A 258 10.76 -9.59 -18.48
CA PHE A 258 10.68 -9.40 -17.03
C PHE A 258 9.45 -10.14 -16.45
N ALA A 259 9.53 -10.57 -15.19
CA ALA A 259 8.45 -11.23 -14.46
C ALA A 259 8.33 -10.69 -13.03
N LEU A 260 7.13 -10.79 -12.45
CA LEU A 260 6.84 -10.52 -11.04
C LEU A 260 6.11 -11.75 -10.46
N THR A 261 6.59 -12.25 -9.31
CA THR A 261 6.03 -13.43 -8.62
C THR A 261 5.55 -13.05 -7.22
N SER A 262 4.36 -12.45 -7.12
CA SER A 262 3.72 -12.21 -5.82
C SER A 262 3.37 -13.55 -5.15
N SER A 263 4.15 -13.95 -4.13
CA SER A 263 3.84 -15.05 -3.22
C SER A 263 3.38 -14.52 -1.85
N TRP A 264 2.77 -15.38 -1.04
CA TRP A 264 2.40 -15.09 0.35
C TRP A 264 3.27 -15.85 1.36
N ASP A 265 4.28 -16.57 0.86
CA ASP A 265 5.15 -17.44 1.64
C ASP A 265 6.16 -16.61 2.45
N LYS A 266 6.27 -16.92 3.75
CA LYS A 266 7.26 -16.30 4.63
C LYS A 266 8.68 -16.60 4.12
N ARG A 267 9.42 -15.54 3.77
CA ARG A 267 10.83 -15.63 3.37
C ARG A 267 11.76 -15.11 4.47
N ALA A 268 12.77 -15.90 4.83
CA ALA A 268 13.97 -15.41 5.48
C ALA A 268 13.73 -14.59 6.75
N ASP A 269 14.40 -13.46 7.01
CA ASP A 269 15.36 -12.61 6.25
C ASP A 269 14.84 -11.60 5.21
N ALA A 270 13.66 -11.78 4.59
CA ALA A 270 13.11 -10.83 3.61
C ALA A 270 12.39 -9.65 4.29
N TRP A 271 13.11 -8.89 5.12
CA TRP A 271 12.60 -7.76 5.87
C TRP A 271 12.94 -6.43 5.18
N TYR A 272 12.09 -5.41 5.34
CA TYR A 272 12.30 -4.06 4.77
C TYR A 272 13.66 -3.43 5.08
N TRP A 273 14.27 -3.84 6.19
CA TRP A 273 15.50 -3.29 6.73
C TRP A 273 16.69 -4.22 6.42
N PRO A 274 17.60 -3.87 5.50
CA PRO A 274 18.82 -4.64 5.26
C PRO A 274 19.60 -4.85 6.56
N GLY A 275 19.86 -6.11 6.90
CA GLY A 275 20.58 -6.47 8.13
C GLY A 275 19.76 -6.45 9.42
N SER A 276 18.44 -6.19 9.39
CA SER A 276 17.61 -6.35 10.59
C SER A 276 17.55 -7.81 11.04
N LYS A 277 17.87 -8.02 12.32
CA LYS A 277 17.78 -9.31 13.00
C LYS A 277 16.42 -9.55 13.66
N THR A 278 15.57 -8.52 13.70
CA THR A 278 14.22 -8.59 14.30
C THR A 278 13.18 -8.55 13.18
N PRO A 279 12.34 -9.59 13.03
CA PRO A 279 11.27 -9.58 12.04
C PRO A 279 10.27 -8.43 12.26
N PRO A 280 9.42 -8.12 11.26
CA PRO A 280 8.17 -7.40 11.44
C PRO A 280 7.37 -7.97 12.61
N CYS A 281 6.97 -7.11 13.54
CA CYS A 281 6.21 -7.48 14.73
C CYS A 281 5.56 -6.27 15.41
N HIS A 282 4.45 -6.53 16.09
CA HIS A 282 3.71 -5.58 16.93
C HIS A 282 4.41 -5.36 18.27
N THR A 283 4.54 -4.12 18.70
CA THR A 283 5.26 -3.78 19.95
C THR A 283 4.45 -3.93 21.24
N CYS A 284 3.22 -4.47 21.18
CA CYS A 284 2.25 -4.44 22.30
C CYS A 284 2.01 -5.80 22.98
N GLY A 285 2.92 -6.77 22.79
CA GLY A 285 2.90 -8.08 23.45
C GLY A 285 1.95 -9.11 22.81
N ASP A 286 1.65 -10.18 23.56
CA ASP A 286 0.93 -11.38 23.11
C ASP A 286 -0.61 -11.19 23.11
N LYS A 287 -1.12 -10.22 22.35
CA LYS A 287 -2.57 -10.11 22.06
C LYS A 287 -2.97 -11.00 20.89
N GLU A 288 -2.61 -12.28 21.03
CA GLU A 288 -2.87 -13.39 20.12
C GLU A 288 -4.36 -13.72 20.03
N ILE A 289 -5.13 -12.83 19.40
CA ILE A 289 -6.57 -13.00 19.24
C ILE A 289 -6.90 -13.86 18.02
N ARG A 290 -6.24 -15.02 17.87
CA ARG A 290 -6.65 -16.03 16.88
C ARG A 290 -8.09 -16.45 17.20
N ASN A 291 -8.93 -16.49 16.18
CA ASN A 291 -10.40 -16.55 16.28
C ASN A 291 -11.07 -15.24 16.75
N SER A 292 -10.41 -14.08 16.62
CA SER A 292 -11.08 -12.79 16.68
C SER A 292 -12.04 -12.67 15.50
N PRO A 293 -13.32 -12.31 15.75
CA PRO A 293 -14.30 -11.96 14.73
C PRO A 293 -13.77 -11.14 13.56
N GLU A 294 -13.00 -10.14 13.93
CA GLU A 294 -12.67 -8.96 13.14
C GLU A 294 -11.42 -9.16 12.29
N LYS A 295 -10.44 -9.91 12.79
CA LYS A 295 -9.21 -10.23 12.06
C LYS A 295 -9.35 -11.50 11.22
N GLY A 296 -10.35 -12.33 11.53
CA GLY A 296 -10.56 -13.61 10.87
C GLY A 296 -9.33 -14.51 11.02
N PRO A 297 -8.87 -15.19 9.94
CA PRO A 297 -7.65 -15.99 9.96
C PRO A 297 -6.36 -15.19 9.74
N LEU A 298 -6.42 -13.88 9.47
CA LEU A 298 -5.20 -13.06 9.38
C LEU A 298 -4.66 -12.77 10.79
N ALA A 299 -3.42 -13.18 11.05
CA ALA A 299 -2.70 -12.66 12.20
C ALA A 299 -2.22 -11.24 11.89
N GLU A 300 -2.39 -10.32 12.85
CA GLU A 300 -1.39 -9.26 12.96
C GLU A 300 -0.09 -9.89 13.44
N PRO A 301 1.09 -9.33 13.12
CA PRO A 301 2.38 -9.93 13.43
C PRO A 301 2.71 -9.79 14.93
N TYR A 302 1.92 -10.40 15.81
CA TYR A 302 2.16 -10.37 17.24
C TYR A 302 3.41 -11.18 17.61
N LEU A 303 3.96 -10.82 18.77
CA LEU A 303 4.95 -11.65 19.43
C LEU A 303 4.22 -12.83 20.07
N THR A 304 4.63 -14.05 19.72
CA THR A 304 4.21 -15.24 20.48
C THR A 304 4.77 -15.17 21.90
N LYS A 305 4.30 -16.07 22.78
CA LYS A 305 4.83 -16.21 24.14
C LYS A 305 6.35 -16.48 24.20
N ASP A 306 6.88 -17.09 23.15
CA ASP A 306 8.31 -17.40 23.00
C ASP A 306 9.09 -16.26 22.31
N TRP A 307 8.49 -15.06 22.21
CA TRP A 307 9.03 -13.87 21.55
C TRP A 307 9.38 -14.04 20.06
N THR A 308 8.91 -15.12 19.43
CA THR A 308 9.01 -15.28 17.98
C THR A 308 7.96 -14.40 17.31
N CYS A 309 8.37 -13.68 16.27
CA CYS A 309 7.48 -12.84 15.49
C CYS A 309 6.78 -13.69 14.42
N GLU A 310 5.46 -13.72 14.43
CA GLU A 310 4.69 -14.14 13.27
C GLU A 310 4.77 -13.02 12.23
N SER A 311 5.10 -13.34 10.98
CA SER A 311 5.27 -12.34 9.92
C SER A 311 4.97 -12.99 8.59
N TYR A 312 4.16 -12.29 7.80
CA TYR A 312 3.92 -12.57 6.39
C TYR A 312 4.93 -11.79 5.55
N ALA A 313 5.32 -12.32 4.41
CA ALA A 313 6.17 -11.60 3.46
C ALA A 313 5.37 -11.29 2.19
N SER A 314 5.53 -10.06 1.68
CA SER A 314 4.80 -9.55 0.51
C SER A 314 5.46 -9.96 -0.82
N GLY A 315 5.68 -11.26 -1.01
CA GLY A 315 6.08 -11.86 -2.28
C GLY A 315 7.53 -11.66 -2.73
N GLU A 316 7.79 -12.01 -4.01
CA GLU A 316 9.12 -11.92 -4.63
C GLU A 316 9.05 -11.32 -6.05
N LEU A 317 9.66 -10.15 -6.24
CA LEU A 317 9.97 -9.66 -7.59
C LEU A 317 11.22 -10.39 -8.12
N THR A 318 11.05 -11.56 -8.74
CA THR A 318 12.16 -12.30 -9.36
C THR A 318 12.46 -11.76 -10.77
N PHE A 319 13.57 -11.04 -10.90
CA PHE A 319 14.09 -10.63 -12.21
C PHE A 319 14.60 -11.86 -13.00
N ARG A 320 13.91 -12.22 -14.10
CA ARG A 320 14.26 -13.37 -14.97
C ARG A 320 14.23 -13.00 -16.47
N PRO A 321 15.03 -12.01 -16.91
CA PRO A 321 15.07 -11.56 -18.31
C PRO A 321 15.32 -12.73 -19.27
N ASP A 322 14.50 -12.82 -20.32
CA ASP A 322 14.77 -13.72 -21.44
C ASP A 322 15.85 -13.13 -22.35
N PHE A 323 17.10 -13.39 -22.00
CA PHE A 323 18.25 -13.02 -22.82
C PHE A 323 18.32 -13.79 -24.16
N THR A 324 17.53 -14.86 -24.38
CA THR A 324 17.47 -15.52 -25.69
C THR A 324 16.67 -14.70 -26.72
N SER A 325 15.91 -13.70 -26.25
CA SER A 325 15.17 -12.77 -27.08
C SER A 325 15.89 -11.41 -27.18
N ASP A 326 16.20 -11.00 -28.42
CA ASP A 326 16.74 -9.65 -28.69
C ASP A 326 15.84 -8.52 -28.15
N ALA A 327 14.55 -8.78 -27.92
CA ALA A 327 13.63 -7.79 -27.36
C ALA A 327 14.02 -7.37 -25.93
N CYS A 328 14.62 -8.27 -25.15
CA CYS A 328 15.16 -7.93 -23.83
C CYS A 328 16.38 -7.01 -23.96
N LEU A 329 17.35 -7.36 -24.82
CA LEU A 329 18.56 -6.55 -25.03
C LEU A 329 18.24 -5.15 -25.57
N ARG A 330 17.29 -5.05 -26.52
CA ARG A 330 16.80 -3.76 -27.05
C ARG A 330 16.01 -2.93 -26.03
N SER A 331 15.61 -3.49 -24.90
CA SER A 331 14.91 -2.74 -23.84
C SER A 331 15.85 -2.03 -22.86
N PHE A 332 17.15 -2.33 -22.90
CA PHE A 332 18.15 -1.67 -22.07
C PHE A 332 18.59 -0.33 -22.68
N ALA A 333 18.84 0.67 -21.83
CA ALA A 333 19.25 2.02 -22.27
C ALA A 333 20.61 2.02 -23.01
N SER A 334 21.51 1.13 -22.63
CA SER A 334 22.69 0.75 -23.40
C SER A 334 23.11 -0.69 -23.06
N VAL A 335 23.89 -1.31 -23.94
CA VAL A 335 24.55 -2.61 -23.70
C VAL A 335 26.01 -2.45 -24.09
N GLU A 336 26.88 -2.43 -23.09
CA GLU A 336 28.33 -2.24 -23.26
C GLU A 336 29.08 -3.42 -22.64
N ASN A 337 30.14 -3.88 -23.31
CA ASN A 337 31.00 -4.97 -22.86
C ASN A 337 30.27 -6.28 -22.49
N ALA A 338 29.13 -6.57 -23.11
CA ALA A 338 28.30 -7.73 -22.82
C ALA A 338 27.77 -8.42 -24.09
N LYS A 339 27.65 -9.74 -24.03
CA LYS A 339 27.06 -10.60 -25.08
C LYS A 339 26.19 -11.68 -24.43
N VAL A 340 25.29 -12.28 -25.19
CA VAL A 340 24.52 -13.44 -24.72
C VAL A 340 25.21 -14.73 -25.15
N VAL A 341 25.43 -15.64 -24.20
CA VAL A 341 25.93 -17.00 -24.44
C VAL A 341 25.05 -17.97 -23.66
N GLY A 342 24.44 -18.94 -24.35
CA GLY A 342 23.61 -19.97 -23.70
C GLY A 342 22.38 -19.43 -22.94
N GLY A 343 21.85 -18.28 -23.34
CA GLY A 343 20.73 -17.62 -22.63
C GLY A 343 21.13 -16.85 -21.37
N ALA A 344 22.42 -16.63 -21.13
CA ALA A 344 22.93 -15.77 -20.06
C ALA A 344 23.70 -14.56 -20.64
N LEU A 345 23.57 -13.41 -19.99
CA LEU A 345 24.43 -12.26 -20.26
C LEU A 345 25.82 -12.52 -19.66
N VAL A 346 26.85 -12.49 -20.50
CA VAL A 346 28.26 -12.63 -20.10
C VAL A 346 29.05 -11.43 -20.58
N ALA A 347 30.12 -11.09 -19.87
CA ALA A 347 31.04 -10.07 -20.37
C ALA A 347 31.60 -10.50 -21.74
N THR A 348 31.72 -9.55 -22.68
CA THR A 348 32.70 -9.72 -23.75
C THR A 348 34.08 -9.68 -23.12
N GLU A 349 35.01 -10.52 -23.58
CA GLU A 349 36.41 -10.33 -23.22
C GLU A 349 36.79 -8.92 -23.64
N VAL A 350 37.24 -8.11 -22.68
CA VAL A 350 37.91 -6.86 -23.01
C VAL A 350 39.14 -7.29 -23.79
N GLU A 351 39.22 -6.90 -25.06
CA GLU A 351 40.47 -7.04 -25.80
C GLU A 351 41.55 -6.35 -24.95
N GLN A 352 42.43 -7.16 -24.34
CA GLN A 352 43.64 -6.64 -23.75
C GLN A 352 44.44 -6.10 -24.91
N HIS A 353 44.23 -4.83 -25.24
CA HIS A 353 45.23 -4.00 -25.89
C HIS A 353 46.46 -4.07 -24.99
N CYS A 354 47.31 -5.06 -25.25
CA CYS A 354 48.65 -5.12 -24.72
C CYS A 354 49.26 -3.77 -25.05
N LEU A 355 49.44 -2.94 -24.02
CA LEU A 355 50.22 -1.73 -24.12
C LEU A 355 51.64 -2.20 -24.45
N VAL A 356 51.93 -2.25 -25.75
CA VAL A 356 53.29 -2.43 -26.25
C VAL A 356 54.04 -1.21 -25.76
N HIS A 357 54.75 -1.37 -24.65
CA HIS A 357 55.73 -0.40 -24.20
C HIS A 357 56.76 -0.27 -25.33
N ASP A 358 56.66 0.80 -26.14
CA ASP A 358 57.70 1.16 -27.11
C ASP A 358 58.97 1.43 -26.31
N GLY A 359 59.86 0.45 -26.31
CA GLY A 359 61.06 0.41 -25.48
C GLY A 359 62.09 1.43 -25.94
N ARG A 360 61.93 2.68 -25.50
CA ARG A 360 62.95 3.73 -25.60
C ARG A 360 63.52 4.02 -24.22
N THR A 361 64.51 3.22 -23.86
CA THR A 361 65.56 3.56 -22.89
C THR A 361 66.53 4.56 -23.51
#